data_AF-A0A453JEJ1-F1
#
_entry.id   AF-A0A453JEJ1-F1
#
_cell.length_a   1.000
_cell.length_b   1.000
_cell.length_c   1.000
_cell.angle_alpha   90.00
_cell.angle_beta   90.00
_cell.angle_gamma   90.00
#
_symmetry.space_group_name_H-M   'P 1'
#
loop_
_entity.id
_entity.type
_entity.pdbx_description
1 polymer ?
#
loop_
_entity_poly.entity_id
_entity_poly.type
_entity_poly.pdbx_seq_one_letter_code
_entity_poly.pdbx_strand_id
1 'polypeptide(L)'
;GAFTMQHFDQDLNFNAIEEDPVTKKPMRKLILNIKPKDFGSLVSNFPGEDPKMLSNFKDLLEKIFVLDPDKRITVSQALSHPFITGK
;
A
#
# COMPACT_ATOMS: atom_id res chain seq x y z
N GLY A 1 -9.00 7.94 -14.40
CA GLY A 1 -7.64 7.79 -14.98
C GLY A 1 -7.74 7.17 -16.36
N ALA A 2 -6.73 7.31 -17.21
CA ALA A 2 -6.78 6.85 -18.61
C ALA A 2 -7.06 5.35 -18.77
N PHE A 3 -6.73 4.52 -17.77
CA PHE A 3 -6.86 3.07 -17.81
C PHE A 3 -7.90 2.51 -16.81
N THR A 4 -8.80 3.35 -16.29
CA THR A 4 -9.77 2.93 -15.25
C THR A 4 -10.58 1.70 -15.69
N MET A 5 -11.08 1.67 -16.92
CA MET A 5 -11.88 0.55 -17.46
C MET A 5 -11.08 -0.75 -17.70
N GLN A 6 -9.74 -0.72 -17.57
CA GLN A 6 -8.92 -1.94 -17.64
C GLN A 6 -8.85 -2.66 -16.28
N HIS A 7 -9.11 -1.94 -15.19
CA HIS A 7 -8.95 -2.43 -13.82
C HIS A 7 -10.25 -2.42 -13.00
N PHE A 8 -11.23 -1.60 -13.38
CA PHE A 8 -12.49 -1.44 -12.66
C PHE A 8 -13.68 -1.61 -13.61
N ASP A 9 -14.81 -2.08 -13.08
CA ASP A 9 -16.08 -2.11 -13.80
C ASP A 9 -16.82 -0.75 -13.76
N GLN A 10 -18.05 -0.71 -14.28
CA GLN A 10 -18.88 0.50 -14.32
C GLN A 10 -19.28 1.01 -12.93
N ASP A 11 -19.33 0.11 -11.95
CA ASP A 11 -19.66 0.38 -10.55
C ASP A 11 -18.41 0.68 -9.70
N LEU A 12 -17.24 0.79 -10.35
CA LEU A 12 -15.92 1.01 -9.73
C LEU A 12 -15.42 -0.14 -8.83
N ASN A 13 -15.91 -1.36 -9.04
CA ASN A 13 -15.35 -2.53 -8.36
C ASN A 13 -14.04 -2.97 -9.00
N PHE A 14 -13.09 -3.42 -8.20
CA PHE A 14 -11.78 -3.86 -8.69
C PHE A 14 -11.84 -5.24 -9.34
N ASN A 15 -11.32 -5.33 -10.56
CA ASN A 15 -11.18 -6.56 -11.33
C ASN A 15 -9.71 -7.01 -11.34
N ALA A 16 -9.37 -7.93 -10.45
CA ALA A 16 -8.04 -8.52 -10.41
C ALA A 16 -7.83 -9.44 -11.61
N ILE A 17 -6.66 -9.35 -12.22
CA ILE A 17 -6.18 -10.31 -13.21
C ILE A 17 -5.37 -11.36 -12.45
N GLU A 18 -5.90 -12.58 -12.38
CA GLU A 18 -5.24 -13.73 -11.75
C GLU A 18 -4.94 -14.79 -12.83
N GLU A 19 -3.99 -15.66 -12.56
CA GLU A 19 -3.75 -16.85 -13.39
C GLU A 19 -4.66 -17.99 -12.92
N ASP A 20 -5.44 -18.56 -13.84
CA ASP A 20 -6.26 -19.72 -13.54
C ASP A 20 -5.35 -20.92 -13.18
N PRO A 21 -5.56 -21.57 -12.02
CA PRO A 21 -4.62 -22.57 -11.50
C PRO A 21 -4.50 -23.82 -12.38
N VAL A 22 -5.53 -24.12 -13.19
CA VAL A 22 -5.60 -25.30 -14.03
C VAL A 22 -5.11 -24.99 -15.45
N THR A 23 -5.70 -23.97 -16.07
CA THR A 23 -5.49 -23.63 -17.48
C THR A 23 -4.28 -22.73 -17.71
N LYS A 24 -3.74 -22.12 -16.65
CA LYS A 24 -2.61 -21.18 -16.71
C LYS A 24 -2.87 -19.94 -17.58
N LYS A 25 -4.15 -19.64 -17.82
CA LYS A 25 -4.59 -18.48 -18.59
C LYS A 25 -5.02 -17.34 -17.67
N PRO A 26 -4.89 -16.08 -18.11
CA PRO A 26 -5.37 -14.94 -17.34
C PRO A 26 -6.90 -14.99 -17.24
N MET A 27 -7.41 -14.84 -16.01
CA MET A 27 -8.83 -14.71 -15.68
C MET A 27 -9.08 -13.43 -14.89
N ARG A 28 -10.28 -12.85 -15.04
CA ARG A 28 -10.72 -11.70 -14.24
C ARG A 28 -11.54 -12.16 -13.06
N LYS A 29 -11.23 -11.64 -11.88
CA LYS A 29 -11.94 -11.92 -10.64
C LYS A 29 -12.33 -10.62 -9.97
N LEU A 30 -13.62 -10.52 -9.66
CA LEU A 30 -14.18 -9.37 -8.95
C LEU A 30 -13.76 -9.45 -7.48
N ILE A 31 -13.13 -8.39 -6.97
CA ILE A 31 -12.78 -8.26 -5.55
C ILE A 31 -13.57 -7.08 -4.99
N LEU A 32 -14.57 -7.40 -4.16
CA LEU A 32 -15.48 -6.40 -3.58
C LEU A 32 -14.93 -5.76 -2.28
N ASN A 33 -14.19 -6.52 -1.47
CA ASN A 33 -13.67 -6.07 -0.18
C ASN A 33 -12.14 -6.22 -0.11
N ILE A 34 -11.42 -5.26 -0.70
CA ILE A 34 -9.96 -5.16 -0.52
C ILE A 34 -9.68 -4.70 0.91
N LYS A 35 -9.10 -5.59 1.73
CA LYS A 35 -8.63 -5.22 3.07
C LYS A 35 -7.30 -4.47 2.93
N PRO A 36 -7.15 -3.29 3.56
CA PRO A 36 -5.86 -2.62 3.65
C PRO A 36 -4.83 -3.56 4.27
N LYS A 37 -3.64 -3.62 3.68
CA LYS A 37 -2.52 -4.37 4.27
C LYS A 37 -1.90 -3.50 5.36
N ASP A 38 -1.87 -4.00 6.59
CA ASP A 38 -1.19 -3.32 7.70
C ASP A 38 0.32 -3.48 7.56
N PHE A 39 1.04 -2.36 7.51
CA PHE A 39 2.50 -2.37 7.48
C PHE A 39 3.08 -2.83 8.81
N GLY A 40 2.35 -2.70 9.93
CA GLY A 40 2.81 -3.13 11.25
C GLY A 40 3.34 -4.57 11.27
N SER A 41 2.63 -5.48 10.61
CA SER A 41 3.05 -6.89 10.46
C SER A 41 4.37 -7.11 9.71
N LEU A 42 4.77 -6.16 8.85
CA LEU A 42 6.03 -6.20 8.11
C LEU A 42 7.19 -5.62 8.92
N VAL A 43 6.90 -4.65 9.80
CA VAL A 43 7.93 -3.93 10.57
C VAL A 43 8.13 -4.46 11.98
N SER A 44 7.16 -5.20 12.55
CA SER A 44 7.25 -5.70 13.93
C SER A 44 8.24 -6.84 14.14
N ASN A 45 8.77 -7.42 13.05
CA ASN A 45 9.59 -8.63 13.10
C ASN A 45 11.10 -8.37 13.12
N PHE A 46 11.53 -7.13 13.43
CA PHE A 46 12.95 -6.79 13.56
C PHE A 46 13.38 -6.83 15.04
N PRO A 47 13.95 -7.96 15.52
CA PRO A 47 14.39 -8.07 16.92
C PRO A 47 15.58 -7.14 17.19
N GLY A 48 15.57 -6.47 18.35
CA GLY A 48 16.65 -5.60 18.79
C GLY A 48 16.54 -4.14 18.35
N GLU A 49 15.55 -3.80 17.51
CA GLU A 49 15.29 -2.42 17.09
C GLU A 49 14.41 -1.67 18.11
N ASP A 50 14.59 -0.35 18.16
CA ASP A 50 13.81 0.51 19.04
C ASP A 50 12.32 0.57 18.60
N PRO A 51 11.36 0.27 19.50
CA PRO A 51 9.94 0.29 19.16
C PRO A 51 9.45 1.64 18.61
N LYS A 52 10.02 2.75 19.10
CA LYS A 52 9.66 4.09 18.61
C LYS A 52 10.18 4.30 17.18
N MET A 53 11.41 3.89 16.88
CA MET A 53 11.94 3.88 15.51
C MET A 53 11.08 3.05 14.56
N LEU A 54 10.68 1.83 14.95
CA LEU A 54 9.83 0.97 14.13
C LEU A 54 8.44 1.58 13.88
N SER A 55 7.86 2.21 14.90
CA SER A 55 6.59 2.95 14.77
C SER A 55 6.72 4.13 13.81
N ASN A 56 7.78 4.93 13.94
CA ASN A 56 8.07 6.04 13.04
C ASN A 56 8.33 5.57 11.61
N PHE A 57 8.95 4.40 11.43
CA PHE A 57 9.16 3.82 10.10
C PHE A 57 7.84 3.40 9.47
N LYS A 58 6.99 2.69 10.23
CA LYS A 58 5.63 2.32 9.80
C LYS A 58 4.84 3.55 9.34
N ASP A 59 4.81 4.59 10.15
CA ASP A 59 4.08 5.84 9.86
C ASP A 59 4.58 6.53 8.59
N LEU A 60 5.90 6.53 8.34
CA LEU A 60 6.46 7.05 7.10
C LEU A 60 5.98 6.25 5.88
N LEU A 61 6.01 4.92 5.95
CA LEU A 61 5.58 4.05 4.84
C LEU A 61 4.10 4.24 4.53
N GLU A 62 3.24 4.32 5.56
CA GLU A 62 1.81 4.57 5.40
C GLU A 62 1.55 5.89 4.66
N LYS A 63 2.32 6.93 4.98
CA LYS A 63 2.24 8.25 4.34
C LYS A 63 2.79 8.27 2.90
N ILE A 64 3.79 7.44 2.59
CA ILE A 64 4.36 7.31 1.23
C ILE A 64 3.43 6.51 0.30
N PHE A 65 2.81 5.44 0.81
CA PHE A 65 1.99 4.52 -0.01
C PHE A 65 0.51 4.91 -0.09
N VAL A 66 0.16 6.16 0.24
CA VAL A 66 -1.18 6.70 -0.03
C VAL A 66 -1.45 6.64 -1.53
N LEU A 67 -2.57 6.00 -1.90
CA LEU A 67 -2.98 5.79 -3.30
C LEU A 67 -3.30 7.11 -4.00
N ASP A 68 -3.96 8.01 -3.29
CA ASP A 68 -4.28 9.36 -3.74
C ASP A 68 -3.01 10.24 -3.71
N PRO A 69 -2.47 10.66 -4.86
CA PRO A 69 -1.22 11.39 -4.91
C PRO A 69 -1.32 12.76 -4.22
N ASP A 70 -2.50 13.39 -4.19
CA ASP A 70 -2.70 14.70 -3.56
C ASP A 70 -2.67 14.61 -2.03
N LYS A 71 -2.93 13.42 -1.48
CA LYS A 71 -2.85 13.13 -0.03
C LYS A 71 -1.54 12.49 0.38
N ARG A 72 -0.69 12.13 -0.57
CA ARG A 72 0.61 11.51 -0.31
C ARG A 72 1.57 12.53 0.31
N ILE A 73 2.42 12.07 1.21
CA ILE A 73 3.46 12.92 1.79
C ILE A 73 4.35 13.54 0.72
N THR A 74 4.64 14.83 0.88
CA THR A 74 5.58 15.54 0.02
C THR A 74 7.03 15.23 0.40
N VAL A 75 7.96 15.50 -0.51
CA VAL A 75 9.41 15.31 -0.26
C VAL A 75 9.86 16.10 0.98
N SER A 76 9.43 17.35 1.12
CA SER A 76 9.82 18.20 2.27
C SER A 76 9.30 17.64 3.60
N GLN A 77 8.05 17.15 3.63
CA GLN A 77 7.48 16.51 4.82
C GLN A 77 8.18 15.18 5.14
N ALA A 78 8.54 14.38 4.13
CA ALA A 78 9.27 13.12 4.31
C ALA A 78 10.67 13.36 4.89
N LEU A 79 11.40 14.36 4.39
CA LEU A 79 12.71 14.76 4.95
C LEU A 79 12.60 15.26 6.39
N SER A 80 11.46 15.83 6.76
CA SER A 80 11.20 16.33 8.11
C SER A 80 10.61 15.26 9.05
N HIS A 81 10.43 14.03 8.58
CA HIS A 81 9.76 12.97 9.33
C HIS A 81 10.62 12.47 10.51
N PRO A 82 10.04 12.15 11.68
CA PRO A 82 10.78 11.66 12.85
C PRO A 82 11.70 10.47 12.57
N PHE A 83 11.29 9.57 11.68
CA PHE A 83 12.10 8.44 11.22
C PHE A 83 13.41 8.89 10.55
N ILE A 84 13.37 9.95 9.73
CA ILE A 84 14.54 10.48 9.02
C ILE A 84 15.37 11.38 9.92
N THR A 85 14.73 12.18 10.77
CA THR A 85 15.42 13.16 11.62
C THR A 85 15.91 12.58 12.95
N GLY A 86 15.55 11.34 13.29
CA GLY A 86 15.86 10.72 14.59
C GLY A 86 15.19 11.38 15.79
N LYS A 87 14.03 12.02 15.59
CA LYS A 87 13.28 12.73 16.65
C LYS A 87 12.25 11.84 17.34
#